data_AF-J9E9Q8-F1
#
_entry.id   AF-J9E9Q8-F1
#
_cell.length_a   1.000
_cell.length_b   1.000
_cell.length_c   1.000
_cell.angle_alpha   90.00
_cell.angle_beta   90.00
_cell.angle_gamma   90.00
#
_symmetry.space_group_name_H-M   'P 1'
#
loop_
_entity.id
_entity.type
_entity.pdbx_description
1 polymer ?
#
loop_
_entity_poly.entity_id
_entity_poly.type
_entity_poly.pdbx_seq_one_letter_code
_entity_poly.pdbx_strand_id
1 'polypeptide(L)'
;MPPACKSRTIYPSQVFVGDTFNYLSGMTFAVVGILGHFSKTVLLFFIPQIINFIYSVPQLFRFIPCPRHRLPKHDPKTDLLNYSKTQFRVSDLNVLGKLSYFVFKHARLIRCEEEQDGVVTCNNFTIINFAILLTGPIKEDKLNRVLIVFQLICTGLALVIRYPLAHYFYEY
;
A
#
# COMPACT_ATOMS: atom_id res chain seq x y z
N MET A 1 0.35 -23.48 32.92
CA MET A 1 0.88 -22.29 32.23
C MET A 1 -0.18 -21.79 31.26
N PRO A 2 -0.70 -20.56 31.39
CA PRO A 2 -1.64 -20.03 30.41
C PRO A 2 -0.91 -19.88 29.06
N PRO A 3 -1.56 -20.18 27.92
CA PRO A 3 -0.94 -19.98 26.62
C PRO A 3 -0.59 -18.50 26.47
N ALA A 4 0.61 -18.21 25.96
CA ALA A 4 1.07 -16.85 25.70
C ALA A 4 -0.04 -16.04 25.01
N CYS A 5 -0.40 -14.89 25.58
CA CYS A 5 -1.47 -14.02 25.11
C CYS A 5 -1.17 -13.57 23.67
N LYS A 6 -1.71 -14.30 22.69
CA LYS A 6 -1.60 -13.95 21.26
C LYS A 6 -2.35 -12.64 21.06
N SER A 7 -1.74 -11.67 20.39
CA SER A 7 -2.40 -10.39 20.16
C SER A 7 -3.69 -10.61 19.35
N ARG A 8 -4.79 -10.01 19.81
CA ARG A 8 -6.15 -10.22 19.27
C ARG A 8 -6.36 -9.67 17.85
N THR A 9 -5.36 -8.98 17.30
CA THR A 9 -5.39 -8.33 15.98
C THR A 9 -4.74 -9.17 14.87
N ILE A 10 -3.89 -10.15 15.22
CA ILE A 10 -3.23 -11.02 14.24
C ILE A 10 -4.25 -12.01 13.68
N TYR A 11 -4.10 -12.38 12.40
CA TYR A 11 -4.97 -13.36 11.74
C TYR A 11 -5.09 -14.68 12.52
N PRO A 12 -6.32 -15.19 12.73
CA PRO A 12 -7.61 -14.55 12.46
C PRO A 12 -7.92 -13.44 13.48
N SER A 13 -8.22 -12.23 13.01
CA SER A 13 -8.43 -11.07 13.87
C SER A 13 -9.74 -11.18 14.67
N GLN A 14 -9.66 -11.03 15.99
CA GLN A 14 -10.83 -10.97 16.88
C GLN A 14 -11.28 -9.53 17.15
N VAL A 15 -10.36 -8.56 17.04
CA VAL A 15 -10.63 -7.13 17.22
C VAL A 15 -9.94 -6.34 16.11
N PHE A 16 -10.59 -5.26 15.67
CA PHE A 16 -10.00 -4.31 14.73
C PHE A 16 -9.39 -3.13 15.48
N VAL A 17 -8.27 -2.62 14.97
CA VAL A 17 -7.59 -1.45 15.55
C VAL A 17 -8.34 -0.14 15.27
N GLY A 18 -8.96 -0.05 14.10
CA GLY A 18 -9.71 1.13 13.65
C GLY A 18 -8.85 2.37 13.38
N ASP A 19 -9.51 3.46 13.00
CA ASP A 19 -8.86 4.73 12.66
C ASP A 19 -8.15 5.36 13.87
N THR A 20 -8.64 5.12 15.09
CA THR A 20 -8.04 5.62 16.33
C THR A 20 -6.58 5.23 16.48
N PHE A 21 -6.26 3.95 16.25
CA PHE A 21 -4.88 3.47 16.35
C PHE A 21 -4.01 4.06 15.23
N ASN A 22 -4.56 4.22 14.03
CA ASN A 22 -3.82 4.80 12.91
C ASN A 22 -3.48 6.27 13.15
N TYR A 23 -4.44 7.07 13.65
CA TYR A 23 -4.18 8.45 14.03
C TYR A 23 -3.20 8.55 15.20
N LEU A 24 -3.37 7.73 16.23
CA LEU A 24 -2.44 7.69 17.37
C LEU A 24 -1.02 7.37 16.93
N SER A 25 -0.84 6.28 16.18
CA SER A 25 0.47 5.82 15.72
C SER A 25 1.14 6.87 14.83
N GLY A 26 0.40 7.41 13.86
CA GLY A 26 0.92 8.45 12.96
C GLY A 26 1.35 9.71 13.72
N MET A 27 0.53 10.18 14.66
CA MET A 27 0.87 11.33 15.50
C MET A 27 2.10 11.05 16.38
N THR A 28 2.21 9.87 17.00
CA THR A 28 3.37 9.48 17.79
C THR A 28 4.65 9.51 16.97
N PHE A 29 4.66 8.89 15.77
CA PHE A 29 5.84 8.90 14.90
C PHE A 29 6.20 10.31 14.41
N ALA A 30 5.20 11.15 14.10
CA ALA A 30 5.43 12.53 13.70
C ALA A 30 6.05 13.36 14.83
N VAL A 31 5.46 13.29 16.04
CA VAL A 31 5.94 14.03 17.22
C VAL A 31 7.37 13.63 17.59
N VAL A 32 7.63 12.32 17.68
CA VAL A 32 8.97 11.80 17.99
C VAL A 32 10.00 12.21 16.94
N GLY A 33 9.64 12.15 15.65
CA GLY A 33 10.52 12.56 14.55
C GLY A 33 10.85 14.06 14.57
N ILE A 34 9.85 14.91 14.83
CA ILE A 34 10.01 16.36 14.89
C ILE A 34 10.82 16.78 16.10
N LEU A 35 10.43 16.34 17.30
CA LEU A 35 11.10 16.71 18.55
C LEU A 35 12.54 16.16 18.62
N GLY A 36 12.77 14.99 18.04
CA GLY A 36 14.10 14.40 17.96
C GLY A 36 14.97 14.92 16.81
N HIS A 37 14.47 15.84 15.98
CA HIS A 37 15.17 16.37 14.80
C HIS A 37 15.63 15.30 13.78
N PHE A 38 14.98 14.14 13.74
CA PHE A 38 15.28 13.04 12.80
C PHE A 38 14.12 12.72 11.86
N SER A 39 13.23 13.68 11.59
CA SER A 39 12.07 13.53 10.69
C SER A 39 12.43 12.93 9.32
N LYS A 40 13.57 13.30 8.74
CA LYS A 40 14.05 12.73 7.46
C LYS A 40 14.26 11.22 7.54
N THR A 41 14.77 10.72 8.66
CA THR A 41 14.95 9.28 8.88
C THR A 41 13.65 8.58 9.19
N VAL A 42 12.75 9.21 9.96
CA VAL A 42 11.40 8.66 10.13
C VAL A 42 10.74 8.48 8.75
N LEU A 43 10.80 9.48 7.88
CA LEU A 43 10.26 9.37 6.52
C LEU A 43 10.87 8.22 5.71
N LEU A 44 12.17 7.93 5.86
CA LEU A 44 12.81 6.77 5.24
C LEU A 44 12.26 5.44 5.77
N PHE A 45 11.85 5.35 7.03
CA PHE A 45 11.18 4.15 7.54
C PHE A 45 9.73 4.02 7.02
N PHE A 46 9.12 5.11 6.59
CA PHE A 46 7.78 5.16 6.01
C PHE A 46 7.75 4.97 4.47
N ILE A 47 8.84 4.47 3.86
CA ILE A 47 8.91 4.24 2.41
C ILE A 47 7.71 3.43 1.87
N PRO A 48 7.31 2.28 2.45
CA PRO A 48 6.15 1.53 1.95
C PRO A 48 4.85 2.33 1.99
N GLN A 49 4.63 3.11 3.04
CA GLN A 49 3.45 3.96 3.22
C GLN A 49 3.45 5.09 2.18
N ILE A 50 4.60 5.71 1.93
CA ILE A 50 4.78 6.76 0.91
C ILE A 50 4.53 6.19 -0.49
N ILE A 51 5.08 5.02 -0.82
CA ILE A 51 4.84 4.37 -2.12
C ILE A 51 3.35 4.07 -2.28
N ASN A 52 2.68 3.54 -1.24
CA ASN A 52 1.25 3.27 -1.30
C ASN A 52 0.43 4.54 -1.49
N PHE A 53 0.83 5.63 -0.82
CA PHE A 53 0.19 6.93 -0.98
C PHE A 53 0.34 7.45 -2.41
N ILE A 54 1.57 7.51 -2.94
CA ILE A 54 1.84 7.98 -4.32
C ILE A 54 1.08 7.15 -5.34
N TYR A 55 1.07 5.82 -5.18
CA TYR A 55 0.30 4.94 -6.06
C TYR A 55 -1.22 5.20 -5.96
N SER A 56 -1.72 5.51 -4.76
CA SER A 56 -3.13 5.81 -4.49
C SER A 56 -3.56 7.24 -4.88
N VAL A 57 -2.63 8.17 -5.14
CA VAL A 57 -2.89 9.60 -5.43
C VAL A 57 -3.99 9.81 -6.49
N PRO A 58 -3.95 9.16 -7.66
CA PRO A 58 -4.96 9.39 -8.71
C PRO A 58 -6.39 9.08 -8.25
N GLN A 59 -6.55 8.06 -7.40
CA GLN A 59 -7.85 7.71 -6.82
C GLN A 59 -8.22 8.66 -5.68
N LEU A 60 -7.26 9.03 -4.83
CA LEU A 60 -7.49 9.91 -3.67
C LEU A 60 -7.98 11.31 -4.07
N PHE A 61 -7.37 11.90 -5.10
CA PHE A 61 -7.79 13.20 -5.65
C PHE A 61 -8.97 13.08 -6.63
N ARG A 62 -9.57 11.89 -6.77
CA ARG A 62 -10.71 11.59 -7.65
C ARG A 62 -10.44 11.90 -9.13
N PHE A 63 -9.18 11.86 -9.58
CA PHE A 63 -8.87 11.88 -11.01
C PHE A 63 -9.33 10.60 -11.71
N ILE A 64 -9.35 9.50 -10.96
CA ILE A 64 -9.94 8.21 -11.33
C ILE A 64 -11.00 7.87 -10.27
N PRO A 65 -12.14 7.26 -10.64
CA PRO A 65 -13.17 6.87 -9.68
C PRO A 65 -12.62 6.04 -8.53
N CYS A 66 -12.83 6.52 -7.31
CA CYS A 66 -12.38 5.84 -6.10
C CYS A 66 -13.56 5.15 -5.42
N PRO A 67 -13.59 3.81 -5.34
CA PRO A 67 -14.61 3.10 -4.59
C PRO A 67 -14.40 3.36 -3.09
N ARG A 68 -15.48 3.22 -2.31
CA ARG A 68 -15.46 3.43 -0.86
C ARG A 68 -14.49 2.47 -0.16
N HIS A 69 -14.44 1.22 -0.62
CA HIS A 69 -13.53 0.20 -0.10
C HIS A 69 -12.57 -0.25 -1.20
N ARG A 70 -11.27 -0.14 -0.93
CA ARG A 70 -10.16 -0.52 -1.85
C ARG A 70 -9.44 -1.79 -1.42
N LEU A 71 -10.02 -2.52 -0.48
CA LEU A 71 -9.49 -3.79 0.01
C LEU A 71 -9.67 -4.89 -1.05
N PRO A 72 -8.83 -5.94 -1.04
CA PRO A 72 -9.04 -7.14 -1.84
C PRO A 72 -10.39 -7.80 -1.54
N LYS A 73 -10.94 -8.51 -2.53
CA LYS A 73 -12.18 -9.29 -2.36
C LYS A 73 -11.82 -10.72 -1.94
N HIS A 74 -12.44 -11.22 -0.88
CA HIS A 74 -12.32 -12.61 -0.48
C HIS A 74 -13.24 -13.50 -1.32
N ASP A 75 -12.71 -14.62 -1.82
CA ASP A 75 -13.50 -15.67 -2.44
C ASP A 75 -13.75 -16.79 -1.42
N PRO A 76 -15.01 -16.99 -0.97
CA PRO A 76 -15.34 -18.01 0.03
C PRO A 76 -15.14 -19.44 -0.48
N LYS A 77 -15.07 -19.65 -1.80
CA LYS A 77 -14.89 -21.00 -2.37
C LYS A 77 -13.44 -21.46 -2.29
N THR A 78 -12.50 -20.55 -2.53
CA THR A 78 -11.06 -20.87 -2.55
C THR A 78 -10.33 -20.45 -1.27
N ASP A 79 -10.97 -19.65 -0.40
CA ASP A 79 -10.35 -19.01 0.77
C ASP A 79 -9.13 -18.15 0.42
N LEU A 80 -9.17 -17.50 -0.75
CA LEU A 80 -8.11 -16.65 -1.28
C LEU A 80 -8.61 -15.22 -1.47
N LEU A 81 -7.70 -14.25 -1.36
CA LEU A 81 -7.95 -12.86 -1.67
C LEU A 81 -7.62 -12.59 -3.14
N ASN A 82 -8.60 -12.05 -3.86
CA ASN A 82 -8.47 -11.53 -5.20
C ASN A 82 -8.35 -10.00 -5.15
N TYR A 83 -7.60 -9.41 -6.08
CA TYR A 83 -7.50 -7.96 -6.17
C TYR A 83 -8.87 -7.34 -6.48
N SER A 84 -9.17 -6.20 -5.89
CA SER A 84 -10.40 -5.47 -6.20
C SER A 84 -10.26 -4.66 -7.47
N LYS A 85 -11.36 -4.55 -8.22
CA LYS A 85 -11.45 -3.86 -9.50
C LYS A 85 -12.31 -2.61 -9.39
N THR A 86 -12.00 -1.61 -10.20
CA THR A 86 -12.75 -0.36 -10.40
C THR A 86 -13.08 -0.20 -11.87
N GLN A 87 -14.34 0.12 -12.14
CA GLN A 87 -14.86 0.30 -13.50
C GLN A 87 -15.07 1.78 -13.75
N PHE A 88 -14.62 2.26 -14.91
CA PHE A 88 -14.83 3.63 -15.34
C PHE A 88 -14.75 3.73 -16.86
N ARG A 89 -15.37 4.77 -17.41
CA ARG A 89 -15.28 5.09 -18.83
C ARG A 89 -14.18 6.13 -19.03
N VAL A 90 -13.26 5.87 -19.97
CA VAL A 90 -12.11 6.76 -20.22
C VAL A 90 -12.56 8.13 -20.74
N SER A 91 -13.70 8.18 -21.43
CA SER A 91 -14.32 9.41 -21.95
C SER A 91 -14.62 10.43 -20.85
N ASP A 92 -15.06 9.95 -19.68
CA ASP A 92 -15.52 10.77 -18.56
C ASP A 92 -14.38 11.24 -17.65
N LEU A 93 -13.14 10.81 -17.92
CA LEU A 93 -11.97 11.21 -17.15
C LEU A 93 -11.43 12.57 -17.58
N ASN A 94 -10.99 13.34 -16.58
CA ASN A 94 -10.20 14.55 -16.77
C ASN A 94 -8.87 14.25 -17.50
N VAL A 95 -8.25 15.26 -18.10
CA VAL A 95 -6.96 15.14 -18.81
C VAL A 95 -5.87 14.52 -17.91
N LEU A 96 -5.83 14.91 -16.64
CA LEU A 96 -4.92 14.33 -15.64
C LEU A 96 -5.26 12.86 -15.32
N GLY A 97 -6.55 12.49 -15.32
CA GLY A 97 -7.01 11.11 -15.19
C GLY A 97 -6.58 10.24 -16.38
N LYS A 98 -6.70 10.77 -17.60
CA LYS A 98 -6.24 10.09 -18.83
C LYS A 98 -4.73 9.92 -18.86
N LEU A 99 -3.98 10.97 -18.49
CA LEU A 99 -2.52 10.91 -18.43
C LEU A 99 -2.05 9.89 -17.38
N SER A 100 -2.59 9.95 -16.16
CA SER A 100 -2.25 8.99 -15.11
C SER A 100 -2.58 7.56 -15.53
N TYR A 101 -3.77 7.32 -16.09
CA TYR A 101 -4.14 6.02 -16.66
C TYR A 101 -3.12 5.53 -17.69
N PHE A 102 -2.72 6.37 -18.65
CA PHE A 102 -1.74 6.00 -19.67
C PHE A 102 -0.36 5.67 -19.08
N VAL A 103 0.12 6.50 -18.13
CA VAL A 103 1.38 6.28 -17.43
C VAL A 103 1.35 4.95 -16.66
N PHE A 104 0.30 4.67 -15.89
CA PHE A 104 0.20 3.42 -15.13
C PHE A 104 0.05 2.20 -16.03
N LYS A 105 -0.70 2.31 -17.15
CA LYS A 105 -0.83 1.26 -18.15
C LYS A 105 0.51 0.96 -18.81
N HIS A 106 1.26 1.99 -19.20
CA HIS A 106 2.58 1.85 -19.81
C HIS A 106 3.62 1.29 -18.83
N ALA A 107 3.59 1.75 -17.59
CA ALA A 107 4.46 1.26 -16.51
C ALA A 107 4.13 -0.17 -16.05
N ARG A 108 3.10 -0.83 -16.61
CA ARG A 108 2.60 -2.16 -16.23
C ARG A 108 2.28 -2.31 -14.74
N LEU A 109 1.93 -1.20 -14.08
CA LEU A 109 1.57 -1.16 -12.67
C LEU A 109 0.11 -1.58 -12.44
N ILE A 110 -0.72 -1.42 -13.47
CA ILE A 110 -2.14 -1.75 -13.44
C ILE A 110 -2.51 -2.78 -14.50
N ARG A 111 -3.43 -3.66 -14.16
CA ARG A 111 -4.10 -4.55 -15.11
C ARG A 111 -5.45 -3.97 -15.43
N CYS A 112 -5.61 -3.55 -16.68
CA CYS A 112 -6.87 -2.99 -17.18
C CYS A 112 -7.42 -3.89 -18.28
N GLU A 113 -8.68 -4.26 -18.13
CA GLU A 113 -9.47 -5.06 -19.06
C GLU A 113 -10.49 -4.10 -19.69
N GLU A 114 -10.43 -3.97 -21.01
CA GLU A 114 -11.37 -3.14 -21.78
C GLU A 114 -12.55 -4.03 -22.20
N GLU A 115 -13.76 -3.63 -21.81
CA GLU A 115 -15.00 -4.35 -22.10
C GLU A 115 -15.66 -3.81 -23.38
N GLN A 116 -16.50 -4.62 -24.04
CA GLN A 116 -17.09 -4.31 -25.35
C GLN A 116 -17.93 -3.02 -25.34
N ASP A 117 -18.47 -2.62 -24.19
CA ASP A 117 -19.25 -1.38 -23.99
C ASP A 117 -18.40 -0.11 -23.78
N GLY A 118 -17.08 -0.20 -23.98
CA GLY A 118 -16.14 0.92 -23.79
C GLY A 118 -15.88 1.26 -22.31
N VAL A 119 -16.29 0.38 -21.39
CA VAL A 119 -15.98 0.48 -19.96
C VAL A 119 -14.63 -0.18 -19.72
N VAL A 120 -13.76 0.50 -18.98
CA VAL A 120 -12.44 -0.02 -18.61
C VAL A 120 -12.48 -0.45 -17.16
N THR A 121 -12.14 -1.71 -16.92
CA THR A 121 -12.02 -2.28 -15.59
C THR A 121 -10.54 -2.38 -15.21
N CYS A 122 -10.09 -1.57 -14.26
CA CYS A 122 -8.72 -1.64 -13.74
C CYS A 122 -8.69 -2.18 -12.31
N ASN A 123 -7.55 -2.69 -11.85
CA ASN A 123 -7.33 -2.98 -10.44
C ASN A 123 -7.31 -1.69 -9.59
N ASN A 124 -7.64 -1.80 -8.30
CA ASN A 124 -7.51 -0.70 -7.35
C ASN A 124 -6.06 -0.32 -7.08
N PHE A 125 -5.80 0.98 -6.88
CA PHE A 125 -4.44 1.51 -6.81
C PHE A 125 -3.95 1.50 -5.36
N THR A 126 -3.62 0.31 -4.87
CA THR A 126 -3.00 0.13 -3.55
C THR A 126 -1.89 -0.91 -3.62
N ILE A 127 -0.87 -0.80 -2.77
CA ILE A 127 0.21 -1.80 -2.67
C ILE A 127 -0.34 -3.19 -2.37
N ILE A 128 -1.45 -3.27 -1.61
CA ILE A 128 -2.09 -4.54 -1.29
C ILE A 128 -2.61 -5.23 -2.56
N ASN A 129 -3.36 -4.52 -3.41
CA ASN A 129 -3.84 -5.08 -4.68
C ASN A 129 -2.68 -5.34 -5.66
N PHE A 130 -1.64 -4.51 -5.64
CA PHE A 130 -0.44 -4.73 -6.45
C PHE A 130 0.33 -5.98 -6.02
N ALA A 131 0.47 -6.24 -4.72
CA ALA A 131 1.08 -7.45 -4.21
C ALA A 131 0.32 -8.70 -4.69
N ILE A 132 -1.01 -8.70 -4.61
CA ILE A 132 -1.85 -9.79 -5.14
C ILE A 132 -1.73 -9.90 -6.66
N LEU A 133 -1.58 -8.79 -7.37
CA LEU A 133 -1.37 -8.80 -8.82
C LEU A 133 -0.05 -9.47 -9.20
N LEU A 134 1.01 -9.28 -8.39
CA LEU A 134 2.31 -9.91 -8.59
C LEU A 134 2.35 -11.38 -8.17
N THR A 135 1.76 -11.72 -7.02
CA THR A 135 1.80 -13.09 -6.47
C THR A 135 0.70 -14.00 -7.00
N GLY A 136 -0.37 -13.43 -7.57
CA GLY A 136 -1.64 -14.10 -7.80
C GLY A 136 -2.50 -14.18 -6.53
N PRO A 137 -3.70 -14.81 -6.62
CA PRO A 137 -4.62 -14.97 -5.51
C PRO A 137 -3.96 -15.68 -4.33
N ILE A 138 -3.99 -15.04 -3.16
CA ILE A 138 -3.25 -15.50 -1.98
C ILE A 138 -4.11 -15.34 -0.72
N LYS A 139 -3.88 -16.19 0.27
CA LYS A 139 -4.56 -16.11 1.57
C LYS A 139 -4.12 -14.86 2.35
N GLU A 140 -5.01 -14.34 3.18
CA GLU A 140 -4.83 -13.11 3.95
C GLU A 140 -3.61 -13.13 4.89
N ASP A 141 -3.35 -14.25 5.56
CA ASP A 141 -2.22 -14.44 6.45
C ASP A 141 -0.87 -14.31 5.72
N LYS A 142 -0.76 -14.94 4.56
CA LYS A 142 0.42 -14.87 3.69
C LYS A 142 0.58 -13.48 3.11
N LEU A 143 -0.50 -12.84 2.67
CA LEU A 143 -0.47 -11.46 2.17
C LEU A 143 0.08 -10.49 3.23
N ASN A 144 -0.44 -10.57 4.46
CA ASN A 144 0.04 -9.75 5.57
C ASN A 144 1.54 -9.99 5.83
N ARG A 145 2.00 -11.25 5.79
CA ARG A 145 3.42 -11.58 5.94
C ARG A 145 4.28 -10.99 4.82
N VAL A 146 3.82 -11.02 3.57
CA VAL A 146 4.52 -10.41 2.43
C VAL A 146 4.68 -8.90 2.63
N LEU A 147 3.62 -8.21 3.07
CA LEU A 147 3.67 -6.76 3.33
C LEU A 147 4.61 -6.40 4.50
N ILE A 148 4.62 -7.21 5.57
CA ILE A 148 5.55 -7.03 6.69
C ILE A 148 7.00 -7.26 6.24
N VAL A 149 7.25 -8.30 5.44
CA VAL A 149 8.59 -8.56 4.88
C VAL A 149 9.03 -7.39 3.99
N PHE A 150 8.15 -6.88 3.13
CA PHE A 150 8.42 -5.69 2.33
C PHE A 150 8.78 -4.47 3.21
N GLN A 151 8.03 -4.25 4.30
CA GLN A 151 8.34 -3.20 5.27
C GLN A 151 9.71 -3.38 5.91
N LEU A 152 10.06 -4.59 6.35
CA LEU A 152 11.37 -4.87 6.96
C LEU A 152 12.52 -4.66 5.97
N ILE A 153 12.34 -5.02 4.69
CA ILE A 153 13.32 -4.77 3.64
C ILE A 153 13.53 -3.26 3.45
N CYS A 154 12.45 -2.48 3.31
CA CYS A 154 12.54 -1.04 3.18
C CYS A 154 13.18 -0.37 4.40
N THR A 155 12.85 -0.83 5.61
CA THR A 155 13.50 -0.36 6.84
C THR A 155 14.99 -0.73 6.88
N GLY A 156 15.36 -1.94 6.47
CA GLY A 156 16.76 -2.36 6.33
C GLY A 156 17.53 -1.46 5.36
N LEU A 157 16.96 -1.19 4.18
CA LEU A 157 17.52 -0.24 3.22
C LEU A 157 17.65 1.17 3.80
N ALA A 158 16.66 1.65 4.57
CA ALA A 158 16.73 2.94 5.23
C ALA A 158 17.88 3.01 6.26
N LEU A 159 18.13 1.94 7.01
CA LEU A 159 19.28 1.84 7.92
C LEU A 159 20.59 1.82 7.13
N VAL A 160 20.67 1.04 6.05
CA VAL A 160 21.82 1.02 5.14
C VAL A 160 21.99 2.35 4.40
N ILE A 161 20.99 3.20 4.25
CA ILE A 161 21.22 4.56 3.73
C ILE A 161 21.71 5.47 4.87
N ARG A 162 21.22 5.30 6.09
CA ARG A 162 21.56 6.20 7.21
C ARG A 162 22.96 5.98 7.77
N TYR A 163 23.40 4.74 7.94
CA TYR A 163 24.65 4.43 8.66
C TYR A 163 25.94 4.52 7.81
N PRO A 164 26.03 3.94 6.60
CA PRO A 164 27.24 4.02 5.79
C PRO A 164 27.43 5.37 5.09
N LEU A 165 26.39 6.23 4.99
CA LEU A 165 26.58 7.62 4.50
C LEU A 165 27.49 8.42 5.43
N ALA A 166 27.57 8.07 6.72
CA ALA A 166 28.55 8.67 7.62
C ALA A 166 29.99 8.25 7.25
N HIS A 167 30.20 7.01 6.78
CA HIS A 167 31.54 6.55 6.40
C HIS A 167 32.00 7.11 5.05
N TYR A 168 31.08 7.32 4.10
CA TYR A 168 31.41 7.87 2.77
C TYR A 168 31.67 9.39 2.78
N PHE A 169 31.13 10.11 3.77
CA PHE A 169 31.34 11.56 3.92
C PHE A 169 32.56 11.94 4.79
N TYR A 170 33.09 11.02 5.59
CA TYR A 170 34.27 11.29 6.45
C TYR A 170 35.62 10.92 5.79
N GLU A 171 35.62 10.38 4.58
CA GLU A 171 36.85 10.05 3.82
C GLU A 171 37.17 11.02 2.66
N TYR A 172 36.55 12.22 2.63
CA TYR A 172 36.96 13.31 1.72
C TYR A 172 37.09 14.64 2.45
#